data_AF-A0A086MI80-F1
#
_entry.id   AF-A0A086MI80-F1
#
_cell.length_a   1.000
_cell.length_b   1.000
_cell.length_c   1.000
_cell.angle_alpha   90.00
_cell.angle_beta   90.00
_cell.angle_gamma   90.00
#
_symmetry.space_group_name_H-M   'P 1'
#
loop_
_entity.id
_entity.type
_entity.pdbx_description
1 polymer ?
#
loop_
_entity_poly.entity_id
_entity_poly.type
_entity_poly.pdbx_seq_one_letter_code
_entity_poly.pdbx_strand_id
1 'polypeptide(L)'
;MGFRTGLLNARGQITFIVALALSTGFIIYLETLDTEERVQGRVATELARQRNAPPSILPAIDARVRANLQKSEEAYASGSGLAANRAALLVSLASAVQLGILKPEDGLTRTQRVLADMERQTGEVTPVLVSALGAAAVAFPSLQDRIAGLASAP
;
A
#
# COMPACT_ATOMS: atom_id res chain seq x y z
N MET A 1 -43.12 -29.85 -43.59
CA MET A 1 -42.73 -29.57 -42.19
C MET A 1 -41.97 -28.26 -42.19
N GLY A 2 -42.62 -27.20 -41.70
CA GLY A 2 -42.43 -25.84 -42.19
C GLY A 2 -41.39 -25.01 -41.44
N PHE A 3 -40.88 -24.00 -42.15
CA PHE A 3 -39.95 -22.94 -41.75
C PHE A 3 -40.16 -22.40 -40.31
N ARG A 4 -41.40 -22.37 -39.81
CA ARG A 4 -41.74 -21.96 -38.43
C ARG A 4 -41.15 -22.86 -37.35
N THR A 5 -41.07 -24.18 -37.57
CA THR A 5 -40.49 -25.14 -36.61
C THR A 5 -38.96 -25.01 -36.59
N GLY A 6 -38.34 -24.74 -37.73
CA GLY A 6 -36.91 -24.44 -37.83
C GLY A 6 -36.53 -23.14 -37.12
N LEU A 7 -37.36 -22.09 -37.24
CA LEU A 7 -37.14 -20.81 -36.57
C LEU A 7 -37.27 -20.90 -35.04
N LEU A 8 -38.18 -21.74 -34.53
CA LEU A 8 -38.34 -21.99 -33.10
C LEU A 8 -37.16 -22.77 -32.50
N ASN A 9 -36.66 -23.80 -33.21
CA ASN A 9 -35.47 -24.54 -32.78
C ASN A 9 -34.19 -23.69 -32.84
N ALA A 10 -34.07 -22.81 -33.84
CA ALA A 10 -32.96 -21.87 -33.94
C ALA A 10 -32.92 -20.88 -32.76
N ARG A 11 -34.07 -20.42 -32.25
CA ARG A 11 -34.13 -19.58 -31.05
C ARG A 11 -33.57 -20.28 -29.81
N GLY A 12 -33.89 -21.56 -29.63
CA GLY A 12 -33.35 -22.36 -28.51
C GLY A 12 -31.82 -22.48 -28.58
N GLN A 13 -31.27 -22.72 -29.77
CA GLN A 13 -29.83 -22.81 -29.98
C GLN A 13 -29.11 -21.46 -29.79
N ILE A 14 -29.70 -20.36 -30.28
CA ILE A 14 -29.13 -19.02 -30.11
C ILE A 14 -29.08 -18.66 -28.61
N THR A 15 -30.16 -18.87 -27.87
CA THR A 15 -30.20 -18.60 -26.43
C THR A 15 -29.16 -19.45 -25.67
N PHE A 16 -29.00 -20.72 -26.05
CA PHE A 16 -28.00 -21.59 -25.47
C PHE A 16 -26.57 -21.09 -25.74
N ILE A 17 -26.25 -20.71 -26.97
CA ILE A 17 -24.93 -20.19 -27.34
C ILE A 17 -24.63 -18.88 -26.62
N VAL A 18 -25.62 -17.98 -26.50
CA VAL A 18 -25.48 -16.72 -25.76
C VAL A 18 -25.26 -16.98 -24.27
N ALA A 19 -26.03 -17.89 -23.66
CA ALA A 19 -25.85 -18.26 -22.26
C ALA A 19 -24.48 -18.91 -22.01
N LEU A 20 -24.00 -19.76 -22.93
CA LEU A 20 -22.69 -20.37 -22.86
C LEU A 20 -21.58 -19.31 -22.96
N ALA A 21 -21.66 -18.42 -23.95
CA ALA A 21 -20.67 -17.35 -24.13
C ALA A 21 -20.61 -16.40 -22.93
N LEU A 22 -21.78 -16.02 -22.38
CA LEU A 22 -21.85 -15.21 -21.16
C LEU A 22 -21.29 -15.95 -19.95
N SER A 23 -21.62 -17.24 -19.78
CA SER A 23 -21.09 -18.05 -18.68
C SER A 23 -19.58 -18.22 -18.76
N THR A 24 -19.03 -18.51 -19.94
CA THR A 24 -17.58 -18.60 -20.16
C THR A 24 -16.90 -17.24 -19.93
N GLY A 25 -17.49 -16.14 -20.42
CA GLY A 25 -16.99 -14.80 -20.18
C GLY A 25 -16.99 -14.43 -18.69
N PHE A 26 -18.03 -14.83 -17.95
CA PHE A 26 -18.11 -14.61 -16.51
C PHE A 26 -17.08 -15.43 -15.73
N ILE A 27 -16.82 -16.68 -16.15
CA ILE A 27 -15.78 -17.53 -15.57
C ILE A 27 -14.41 -16.90 -15.79
N ILE A 28 -14.09 -16.50 -17.02
CA ILE A 28 -12.81 -15.83 -17.34
C ILE A 28 -12.69 -14.51 -16.57
N TYR A 29 -13.76 -13.71 -16.50
CA TYR A 29 -13.75 -12.46 -15.75
C TYR A 29 -13.53 -12.71 -14.25
N LEU A 30 -14.18 -13.71 -13.67
CA LEU A 30 -13.95 -14.11 -12.27
C LEU A 30 -12.54 -14.68 -12.06
N GLU A 31 -12.00 -15.44 -13.01
CA GLU A 31 -10.63 -15.96 -12.99
C GLU A 31 -9.59 -14.83 -13.11
N THR A 32 -9.87 -13.79 -13.90
CA THR A 32 -9.02 -12.58 -13.96
C THR A 32 -9.19 -11.65 -12.76
N LEU A 33 -10.35 -11.68 -12.10
CA LEU A 33 -10.56 -11.04 -10.81
C LEU A 33 -9.99 -11.87 -9.66
N ASP A 34 -9.61 -13.13 -9.91
CA ASP A 34 -9.03 -14.01 -8.92
C ASP A 34 -7.60 -13.58 -8.63
N THR A 35 -7.52 -12.55 -7.78
CA THR A 35 -6.82 -12.52 -6.49
C THR A 35 -5.41 -13.09 -6.34
N GLU A 36 -4.78 -13.76 -7.30
CA GLU A 36 -3.45 -14.33 -7.13
C GLU A 36 -2.37 -13.26 -7.07
N GLU A 37 -2.34 -12.27 -7.96
CA GLU A 37 -1.24 -11.29 -7.92
C GLU A 37 -1.25 -10.41 -6.66
N ARG A 38 -2.44 -9.95 -6.24
CA ARG A 38 -2.56 -9.08 -5.04
C ARG A 38 -2.50 -9.85 -3.73
N VAL A 39 -3.01 -11.09 -3.66
CA VAL A 39 -2.96 -11.90 -2.43
C VAL A 39 -1.62 -12.62 -2.33
N GLN A 40 -1.07 -13.19 -3.41
CA GLN A 40 0.29 -13.74 -3.38
C GLN A 40 1.33 -12.65 -3.12
N GLY A 41 1.16 -11.44 -3.65
CA GLY A 41 2.01 -10.29 -3.29
C GLY A 41 1.95 -9.97 -1.80
N ARG A 42 0.74 -9.87 -1.21
CA ARG A 42 0.57 -9.63 0.24
C ARG A 42 1.07 -10.78 1.10
N VAL A 43 0.81 -12.02 0.71
CA VAL A 43 1.20 -13.24 1.44
C VAL A 43 2.72 -13.48 1.33
N ALA A 44 3.34 -13.23 0.18
CA ALA A 44 4.79 -13.30 0.02
C ALA A 44 5.50 -12.20 0.82
N THR A 45 4.93 -10.98 0.85
CA THR A 45 5.44 -9.88 1.68
C THR A 45 5.30 -10.20 3.17
N GLU A 46 4.17 -10.77 3.59
CA GLU A 46 3.93 -11.14 5.00
C GLU A 46 4.73 -12.37 5.42
N LEU A 47 4.92 -13.37 4.55
CA LEU A 47 5.81 -14.51 4.77
C LEU A 47 7.28 -14.07 4.82
N ALA A 48 7.70 -13.13 3.97
CA ALA A 48 9.03 -12.53 4.05
C ALA A 48 9.21 -11.75 5.37
N ARG A 49 8.15 -11.07 5.83
CA ARG A 49 8.14 -10.37 7.12
C ARG A 49 8.24 -11.31 8.32
N GLN A 50 7.54 -12.45 8.28
CA GLN A 50 7.61 -13.46 9.35
C GLN A 50 8.93 -14.22 9.33
N ARG A 51 9.46 -14.55 8.14
CA ARG A 51 10.73 -15.26 7.97
C ARG A 51 11.95 -14.38 8.33
N ASN A 52 11.82 -13.07 8.17
CA ASN A 52 12.80 -12.07 8.61
C ASN A 52 12.37 -11.34 9.88
N ALA A 53 11.38 -11.86 10.61
CA ALA A 53 10.97 -11.27 11.89
C ALA A 53 12.21 -11.26 12.79
N PRO A 54 12.67 -10.09 13.25
CA PRO A 54 13.89 -10.03 14.03
C PRO A 54 13.77 -10.96 15.23
N PRO A 55 14.80 -11.75 15.58
CA PRO A 55 14.87 -12.33 16.90
C PRO A 55 14.66 -11.19 17.91
N SER A 56 13.82 -11.43 18.91
CA SER A 56 13.39 -10.48 19.96
C SER A 56 14.30 -9.25 20.05
N ILE A 57 13.76 -8.08 19.71
CA ILE A 57 14.54 -6.84 19.66
C ILE A 57 15.20 -6.60 21.02
N LEU A 58 16.50 -6.32 21.00
CA LEU A 58 17.24 -6.00 22.20
C LEU A 58 16.57 -4.80 22.91
N PRO A 59 16.31 -4.86 24.23
CA PRO A 59 15.63 -3.78 24.96
C PRO A 59 16.26 -2.39 24.77
N ALA A 60 17.59 -2.34 24.59
CA ALA A 60 18.31 -1.10 24.31
C ALA A 60 17.92 -0.45 22.97
N ILE A 61 17.65 -1.27 21.93
CA ILE A 61 17.24 -0.80 20.60
C ILE A 61 15.79 -0.31 20.67
N ASP A 62 14.89 -1.07 21.32
CA ASP A 62 13.50 -0.66 21.51
C ASP A 62 13.41 0.72 22.18
N ALA A 63 14.13 0.92 23.30
CA ALA A 63 14.17 2.20 24.00
C ALA A 63 14.71 3.36 23.13
N ARG A 64 15.72 3.09 22.30
CA ARG A 64 16.28 4.10 21.38
C ARG A 64 15.32 4.47 20.27
N VAL A 65 14.63 3.49 19.68
CA VAL A 65 13.66 3.74 18.61
C VAL A 65 12.45 4.50 19.14
N ARG A 66 11.93 4.15 20.32
CA ARG A 66 10.85 4.92 20.98
C ARG A 66 11.27 6.36 21.26
N ALA A 67 12.46 6.56 21.82
CA ALA A 67 12.97 7.91 22.10
C ALA A 67 13.17 8.72 20.81
N ASN A 68 13.64 8.09 19.73
CA ASN A 68 13.80 8.75 18.45
C ASN A 68 12.46 9.11 17.81
N LEU A 69 11.47 8.21 17.89
CA LEU A 69 10.11 8.47 17.43
C LEU A 69 9.51 9.68 18.17
N GLN A 70 9.58 9.69 19.50
CA GLN A 70 9.09 10.80 20.30
C GLN A 70 9.77 12.13 19.91
N LYS A 71 11.11 12.16 19.82
CA LYS A 71 11.84 13.38 19.41
C LYS A 71 11.45 13.84 18.00
N SER A 72 11.25 12.91 17.08
CA SER A 72 10.84 13.24 15.71
C SER A 72 9.41 13.79 15.67
N GLU A 73 8.51 13.30 16.52
CA GLU A 73 7.16 13.83 16.69
C GLU A 73 7.17 15.24 17.28
N GLU A 74 8.00 15.49 18.30
CA GLU A 74 8.20 16.82 18.88
C GLU A 74 8.78 17.82 17.87
N ALA A 75 9.80 17.41 17.10
CA ALA A 75 10.38 18.22 16.02
C ALA A 75 9.36 18.51 14.91
N TYR A 76 8.55 17.52 14.53
CA TYR A 76 7.49 17.71 13.56
C TYR A 76 6.40 18.66 14.06
N ALA A 77 5.99 18.53 15.33
CA ALA A 77 4.97 19.38 15.93
C ALA A 77 5.43 20.85 16.04
N SER A 78 6.71 21.08 16.31
CA SER A 78 7.31 22.41 16.41
C SER A 78 7.63 23.06 15.06
N GLY A 79 7.79 22.28 14.00
CA GLY A 79 8.14 22.80 12.68
C GLY A 79 7.78 21.84 11.54
N SER A 80 6.48 21.65 11.28
CA SER A 80 5.98 20.75 10.23
C SER A 80 6.27 21.23 8.80
N GLY A 81 6.66 22.49 8.62
CA GLY A 81 7.06 23.07 7.33
C GLY A 81 8.46 22.66 6.87
N LEU A 82 9.32 22.19 7.77
CA LEU A 82 10.70 21.85 7.44
C LEU A 82 10.80 20.44 6.86
N ALA A 83 11.41 20.32 5.67
CA ALA A 83 11.64 19.04 4.99
C ALA A 83 12.40 18.04 5.88
N ALA A 84 13.39 18.51 6.66
CA ALA A 84 14.16 17.69 7.58
C ALA A 84 13.28 17.05 8.68
N ASN A 85 12.32 17.79 9.24
CA ASN A 85 11.44 17.30 10.30
C ASN A 85 10.45 16.26 9.77
N ARG A 86 9.93 16.46 8.56
CA ARG A 86 9.11 15.47 7.84
C ARG A 86 9.90 14.19 7.60
N ALA A 87 11.12 14.31 7.08
CA ALA A 87 11.99 13.19 6.78
C ALA A 87 12.32 12.38 8.05
N ALA A 88 12.69 13.06 9.13
CA ALA A 88 12.98 12.43 10.42
C ALA A 88 11.79 11.65 10.96
N LEU A 89 10.58 12.24 10.91
CA LEU A 89 9.36 11.57 11.36
C LEU A 89 9.01 10.36 10.48
N LEU A 90 9.10 10.47 9.16
CA LEU A 90 8.81 9.36 8.23
C LEU A 90 9.74 8.16 8.47
N VAL A 91 11.05 8.39 8.61
CA VAL A 91 12.01 7.33 8.91
C VAL A 91 11.73 6.70 10.28
N SER A 92 11.44 7.52 11.29
CA SER A 92 11.13 7.02 12.63
C SER A 92 9.86 6.17 12.67
N LEU A 93 8.81 6.57 11.95
CA LEU A 93 7.57 5.81 11.82
C LEU A 93 7.80 4.48 11.08
N ALA A 94 8.51 4.52 9.95
CA ALA A 94 8.86 3.33 9.20
C ALA A 94 9.66 2.33 10.06
N SER A 95 10.68 2.83 10.78
CA SER A 95 11.51 2.01 11.66
C SER A 95 10.71 1.40 12.81
N ALA A 96 9.85 2.18 13.47
CA ALA A 96 9.02 1.70 14.58
C ALA A 96 8.02 0.62 14.14
N VAL A 97 7.46 0.72 12.92
CA VAL A 97 6.54 -0.29 12.37
C VAL A 97 7.28 -1.55 11.90
N GLN A 98 8.44 -1.40 11.26
CA GLN A 98 9.25 -2.55 10.85
C GLN A 98 9.74 -3.37 12.05
N LEU A 99 10.05 -2.69 13.16
CA LEU A 99 10.44 -3.30 14.42
C LEU A 99 9.23 -3.74 15.28
N GLY A 100 7.99 -3.56 14.83
CA GLY A 100 6.80 -3.96 15.60
C GLY A 100 6.61 -3.20 16.93
N ILE A 101 7.32 -2.08 17.12
CA ILE A 101 7.19 -1.19 18.28
C ILE A 101 5.90 -0.38 18.16
N LEU A 102 5.58 0.05 16.93
CA LEU A 102 4.34 0.74 16.60
C LEU A 102 3.46 -0.19 15.76
N LYS A 103 2.15 -0.19 16.03
CA LYS A 103 1.20 -0.96 15.22
C LYS A 103 1.17 -0.42 13.78
N PRO A 104 1.07 -1.29 12.77
CA PRO A 104 1.00 -0.85 11.37
C PRO A 104 -0.12 0.16 11.10
N GLU A 105 -1.32 -0.01 11.69
CA GLU A 105 -2.43 0.93 11.51
C GLU A 105 -2.14 2.35 12.05
N ASP A 106 -1.48 2.44 13.20
CA ASP A 106 -1.12 3.72 13.82
C ASP A 106 -0.02 4.42 13.01
N GLY A 107 0.99 3.66 12.58
CA GLY A 107 2.05 4.17 11.71
C GLY A 107 1.52 4.65 10.37
N LEU A 108 0.57 3.92 9.77
CA LEU A 108 -0.09 4.30 8.52
C LEU A 108 -0.84 5.63 8.68
N THR A 109 -1.67 5.74 9.72
CA THR A 109 -2.47 6.94 9.99
C THR A 109 -1.59 8.18 10.19
N ARG A 110 -0.49 8.03 10.95
CA ARG A 110 0.46 9.13 11.19
C ARG A 110 1.23 9.50 9.92
N THR A 111 1.66 8.52 9.13
CA THR A 111 2.35 8.74 7.86
C THR A 111 1.45 9.46 6.86
N GLN A 112 0.18 9.05 6.74
CA GLN A 112 -0.79 9.71 5.86
C GLN A 112 -0.99 11.19 6.19
N ARG A 113 -0.93 11.55 7.49
CA ARG A 113 -1.00 12.95 7.93
C ARG A 113 0.20 13.74 7.43
N VAL A 114 1.41 13.21 7.60
CA VAL A 114 2.64 13.87 7.11
C VAL A 114 2.58 14.07 5.59
N LEU A 115 2.16 13.05 4.83
CA LEU A 115 2.01 13.16 3.38
C LEU A 115 0.94 14.19 2.99
N ALA A 116 -0.19 14.25 3.70
CA ALA A 116 -1.23 15.25 3.46
C ALA A 116 -0.73 16.68 3.73
N ASP A 117 0.08 16.86 4.78
CA ASP A 117 0.69 18.15 5.09
C ASP A 117 1.71 18.55 4.02
N MET A 118 2.45 17.58 3.46
CA MET A 118 3.37 17.80 2.33
C MET A 118 2.64 18.19 1.04
N GLU A 119 1.51 17.57 0.73
CA GLU A 119 0.72 17.94 -0.46
C GLU A 119 0.17 19.37 -0.38
N ARG A 120 -0.17 19.82 0.83
CA ARG A 120 -0.71 21.17 1.06
C ARG A 120 0.36 22.25 1.09
N GLN A 121 1.59 21.89 1.43
CA GLN A 121 2.69 22.81 1.59
C GLN A 121 3.77 22.46 0.57
N THR A 122 3.81 23.22 -0.53
CA THR A 122 4.88 23.14 -1.54
C THR A 122 6.22 23.44 -0.85
N GLY A 123 6.85 22.39 -0.36
CA GLY A 123 8.07 22.43 0.43
C GLY A 123 9.24 21.93 -0.38
N GLU A 124 10.44 22.26 0.08
CA GLU A 124 11.69 21.86 -0.57
C GLU A 124 11.81 20.32 -0.61
N VAL A 125 11.98 19.76 -1.81
CA VAL A 125 12.29 18.35 -2.02
C VAL A 125 13.79 18.16 -1.84
N THR A 126 14.19 17.62 -0.70
CA THR A 126 15.61 17.33 -0.39
C THR A 126 15.94 15.85 -0.58
N PRO A 127 17.19 15.47 -0.89
CA PRO A 127 17.58 14.06 -1.00
C PRO A 127 17.29 13.24 0.27
N VAL A 128 17.37 13.88 1.44
CA VAL A 128 17.04 13.26 2.73
C VAL A 128 15.55 12.94 2.82
N LEU A 129 14.69 13.86 2.37
CA LEU A 129 13.24 13.65 2.32
C LEU A 129 12.86 12.56 1.32
N VAL A 130 13.48 12.53 0.13
CA VAL A 130 13.25 11.48 -0.87
C VAL A 130 13.65 10.10 -0.32
N SER A 131 14.78 10.02 0.38
CA SER A 131 15.21 8.76 1.03
C SER A 131 14.23 8.32 2.12
N ALA A 132 13.73 9.27 2.92
CA ALA A 132 12.73 9.00 3.96
C ALA A 132 11.39 8.53 3.39
N LEU A 133 10.96 9.12 2.27
CA LEU A 133 9.80 8.70 1.50
C LEU A 133 9.97 7.26 0.99
N GLY A 134 11.15 6.90 0.49
CA GLY A 134 11.47 5.52 0.10
C GLY A 134 11.35 4.53 1.27
N ALA A 135 11.89 4.87 2.43
CA ALA A 135 11.75 4.04 3.64
C ALA A 135 10.28 3.87 4.07
N ALA A 136 9.49 4.95 3.99
CA ALA A 136 8.05 4.90 4.26
C ALA A 136 7.29 4.05 3.23
N ALA A 137 7.66 4.10 1.95
CA ALA A 137 7.05 3.30 0.89
C ALA A 137 7.28 1.79 1.07
N VAL A 138 8.43 1.41 1.63
CA VAL A 138 8.73 0.02 1.99
C VAL A 138 7.90 -0.41 3.21
N ALA A 139 7.81 0.44 4.24
CA ALA A 139 7.05 0.11 5.46
C ALA A 139 5.52 0.14 5.26
N PHE A 140 5.03 0.95 4.32
CA PHE A 140 3.61 1.15 4.04
C PHE A 140 3.29 0.97 2.54
N PRO A 141 3.17 -0.27 2.05
CA PRO A 141 2.96 -0.54 0.62
C PRO A 141 1.71 0.14 0.03
N SER A 142 0.67 0.36 0.82
CA SER A 142 -0.56 1.05 0.38
C SER A 142 -0.35 2.53 0.05
N LEU A 143 0.79 3.13 0.41
CA LEU A 143 1.11 4.53 0.13
C LEU A 143 2.11 4.70 -1.02
N GLN A 144 2.56 3.62 -1.67
CA GLN A 144 3.63 3.67 -2.68
C GLN A 144 3.33 4.63 -3.82
N ASP A 145 2.14 4.55 -4.43
CA ASP A 145 1.75 5.42 -5.55
C ASP A 145 1.73 6.90 -5.13
N ARG A 146 1.20 7.18 -3.94
CA ARG A 146 1.12 8.52 -3.38
C ARG A 146 2.51 9.09 -3.10
N ILE A 147 3.39 8.27 -2.54
CA ILE A 147 4.78 8.63 -2.26
C ILE A 147 5.56 8.87 -3.55
N ALA A 148 5.37 8.04 -4.58
CA ALA A 148 6.01 8.20 -5.88
C ALA A 148 5.66 9.55 -6.53
N GLY A 149 4.38 9.97 -6.41
CA GLY A 149 3.94 11.28 -6.87
C GLY A 149 4.62 12.44 -6.15
N LEU A 150 4.79 12.34 -4.83
CA LEU A 150 5.48 13.37 -4.03
C LEU A 150 6.99 13.39 -4.23
N ALA A 151 7.62 12.25 -4.45
CA ALA A 151 9.06 12.15 -4.70
C ALA A 151 9.48 12.66 -6.08
N SER A 152 8.53 12.71 -7.03
CA SER A 152 8.76 13.15 -8.42
C SER A 152 8.31 14.60 -8.66
N ALA A 153 7.78 15.27 -7.64
CA ALA A 153 7.32 16.66 -7.75
C ALA A 153 8.54 17.61 -7.87
N PRO A 154 8.55 18.52 -8.86
CA PRO A 154 9.65 19.45 -9.10
C PRO A 154 9.74 20.58 -8.07
#